data_AF-A0A7X6Q4P6-F1
#
_entry.id   AF-A0A7X6Q4P6-F1
#
_cell.length_a   1.000
_cell.length_b   1.000
_cell.length_c   1.000
_cell.angle_alpha   90.00
_cell.angle_beta   90.00
_cell.angle_gamma   90.00
#
_symmetry.space_group_name_H-M   'P 1'
#
loop_
_entity.id
_entity.type
_entity.pdbx_description
1 polymer ?
#
loop_
_entity_poly.entity_id
_entity_poly.type
_entity_poly.pdbx_seq_one_letter_code
_entity_poly.pdbx_strand_id
1 'polypeptide(L)' 'MRPYPLEEIRDKKILVAGDLMLDRYWFGEVNRISPEAPVPVVRVVNK' A
#
# COMPACT_ATOMS: atom_id res chain seq x y z
N MET A 1 -8.74 23.05 -16.98
CA MET A 1 -8.59 22.25 -15.74
C MET A 1 -9.10 23.11 -14.59
N ARG A 2 -9.98 22.62 -13.72
CA ARG A 2 -10.41 23.42 -12.55
C ARG A 2 -9.25 23.52 -11.56
N PRO A 3 -9.00 24.69 -10.95
CA PRO A 3 -8.02 24.81 -9.88
C PRO A 3 -8.45 23.96 -8.68
N TYR A 4 -7.48 23.40 -7.96
CA TYR A 4 -7.73 22.65 -6.73
C TYR A 4 -8.30 23.61 -5.66
N PRO A 5 -9.35 23.24 -4.90
CA PRO A 5 -10.09 24.17 -4.05
C PRO A 5 -9.37 24.44 -2.71
N LEU A 6 -8.16 25.01 -2.77
CA LEU A 6 -7.34 25.30 -1.60
C LEU A 6 -8.05 26.24 -0.61
N GLU A 7 -8.73 27.27 -1.10
CA GLU A 7 -9.42 28.26 -0.25
C GLU A 7 -10.60 27.65 0.51
N GLU A 8 -11.30 26.68 -0.07
CA GLU A 8 -12.50 26.07 0.55
C GLU A 8 -12.13 25.09 1.68
N ILE A 9 -10.94 24.48 1.61
CA ILE A 9 -10.50 23.44 2.55
C ILE A 9 -9.56 23.97 3.64
N ARG A 10 -9.00 25.17 3.46
CA ARG A 10 -7.94 25.75 4.29
C ARG A 10 -8.23 25.73 5.79
N ASP A 11 -9.46 26.11 6.18
CA ASP A 11 -9.85 26.27 7.57
C ASP A 11 -10.61 25.06 8.15
N LYS A 12 -10.68 23.96 7.41
CA LYS A 12 -11.37 22.75 7.86
C LYS A 12 -10.48 21.94 8.81
N LYS A 13 -10.95 21.73 10.04
CA LYS A 13 -10.29 20.86 11.03
C LYS A 13 -10.89 19.46 10.94
N ILE A 14 -10.05 18.45 10.69
CA ILE A 14 -10.47 17.05 10.58
C ILE A 14 -9.84 16.27 11.75
N LEU A 15 -10.68 15.62 12.54
CA LEU A 15 -10.24 14.69 13.58
C LEU A 15 -10.09 13.30 12.96
N VAL A 16 -8.88 12.74 13.03
CA VAL A 16 -8.60 11.34 12.69
C VAL A 16 -8.30 10.61 14.00
N ALA A 17 -9.11 9.59 14.31
CA ALA A 17 -8.95 8.80 15.53
C ALA A 17 -9.06 7.31 15.18
N GLY A 18 -8.09 6.52 15.65
CA GLY A 18 -7.97 5.10 15.36
C GLY A 18 -6.51 4.66 15.40
N ASP A 19 -6.28 3.39 15.09
CA ASP A 19 -4.93 2.83 15.05
C ASP A 19 -4.20 3.20 13.77
N LEU A 20 -2.90 3.45 13.89
CA LEU A 20 -2.03 3.69 12.75
C LEU A 20 -1.52 2.36 12.21
N MET A 21 -1.57 2.19 10.89
CA MET A 21 -0.96 1.08 10.20
C MET A 21 0.21 1.55 9.35
N LEU A 22 1.21 0.68 9.19
CA LEU A 22 2.31 0.88 8.26
C LEU A 22 2.21 -0.15 7.14
N ASP A 23 2.08 0.34 5.91
CA ASP A 23 2.14 -0.52 4.73
C ASP A 23 3.58 -0.92 4.46
N ARG A 24 3.84 -2.23 4.54
CA ARG A 24 5.14 -2.81 4.18
C ARG A 24 5.02 -3.50 2.83
N TYR A 25 6.01 -3.24 1.99
CA TYR A 25 6.08 -3.80 0.65
C TYR A 25 7.29 -4.72 0.54
N TRP A 26 7.07 -5.91 -0.01
CA TRP A 26 8.12 -6.85 -0.37
C TRP A 26 8.11 -7.07 -1.87
N PHE A 27 9.30 -7.01 -2.45
CA PHE A 27 9.52 -7.24 -3.86
C PHE A 27 10.28 -8.55 -4.04
N GLY A 28 9.86 -9.32 -5.03
CA GLY A 28 10.36 -10.65 -5.27
C GLY A 28 9.98 -11.16 -6.65
N GLU A 29 10.61 -12.24 -7.06
CA GLU A 29 10.33 -12.91 -8.33
C GLU A 29 9.54 -14.20 -8.08
N VAL A 30 8.67 -14.55 -9.03
CA VAL A 30 7.89 -15.80 -9.02
C VAL A 30 8.29 -16.64 -10.21
N ASN A 31 8.90 -17.80 -9.94
CA ASN A 31 9.42 -18.69 -10.97
C ASN A 31 8.74 -20.08 -10.98
N ARG A 32 7.86 -20.37 -10.01
CA ARG A 32 7.15 -21.66 -9.94
C ARG A 32 5.87 -21.59 -9.11
N ILE A 33 5.01 -22.60 -9.31
CA ILE A 33 3.87 -22.90 -8.46
C ILE A 33 4.28 -23.86 -7.33
N SER A 34 3.66 -23.68 -6.18
CA SER A 34 3.80 -24.53 -5.00
C SER A 34 3.29 -25.98 -5.26
N PRO A 35 4.02 -27.02 -4.83
CA PRO A 35 3.53 -28.40 -4.91
C PRO A 35 2.50 -28.73 -3.82
N GLU A 36 2.44 -27.97 -2.72
CA GLU A 36 1.50 -28.18 -1.61
C GLU A 36 0.12 -27.53 -1.83
N ALA A 37 0.03 -26.50 -2.67
CA ALA A 37 -1.21 -25.83 -3.03
C ALA A 37 -1.07 -25.06 -4.35
N PRO A 38 -2.16 -24.74 -5.06
CA PRO A 38 -2.11 -23.97 -6.31
C PRO A 38 -1.85 -22.46 -6.06
N VAL A 39 -0.72 -22.13 -5.40
CA VAL A 39 -0.31 -20.77 -5.06
C VAL A 39 1.12 -20.47 -5.58
N PRO A 40 1.42 -19.21 -5.95
CA PRO A 40 2.76 -18.84 -6.39
C PRO A 40 3.75 -18.80 -5.23
N VAL A 41 4.99 -19.22 -5.48
CA VAL A 41 6.09 -19.06 -4.51
C VAL A 41 6.87 -17.79 -4.86
N VAL A 42 6.81 -16.79 -3.98
CA VAL A 42 7.59 -15.54 -4.12
C VAL A 42 8.97 -15.73 -3.49
N ARG A 43 10.02 -15.59 -4.29
CA ARG A 43 11.39 -15.45 -3.78
C ARG A 43 11.65 -13.98 -3.48
N VAL A 44 11.62 -13.63 -2.19
CA VAL A 44 11.95 -12.27 -1.75
C VAL A 44 13.43 -12.01 -1.98
N VAL A 45 13.75 -10.96 -2.72
CA VAL A 45 15.13 -10.50 -2.94
C VAL A 45 15.35 -9.27 -2.06
N ASN A 46 15.94 -9.46 -0.88
CA ASN A 46 16.46 -8.34 -0.10
C ASN A 46 17.80 -7.90 -0.70
N LYS A 47 17.98 -6.59 -0.87
CA LYS A 47 19.30 -5.95 -0.88
C LYS A 47 19.55 -5.33 0.48
#